data_AF-B1ZXD0-F1
#
_entry.id   AF-B1ZXD0-F1
#
_cell.length_a   1.000
_cell.length_b   1.000
_cell.length_c   1.000
_cell.angle_alpha   90.00
_cell.angle_beta   90.00
_cell.angle_gamma   90.00
#
_symmetry.space_group_name_H-M   'P 1'
#
loop_
_entity.id
_entity.type
_entity.pdbx_description
1 polymer ?
#
loop_
_entity_poly.entity_id
_entity_poly.type
_entity_poly.pdbx_seq_one_letter_code
_entity_poly.pdbx_strand_id
1 'polypeptide(L)'
;MPETATARSGIRALPAMRGRLAFRWIAVISAVLASLPMPTRAAVPGQMQSVTAAALAWETLEQSYDAKPGETTAEFSFAFRNVSDAPVEVRGISTSCRCTAGIMRAQPWIIAPGASDTLRVIVDLRSRRGALTKTVYVDTTAGEELLLVHVQVPTPPAIQREMNMMVAQADRQAVLRGDCVSCHVTPAAGRMGGELFQAVCQVCHGAEHRASMVPDLKAPPTVRRDGAYWNEWIRNGKEGTLMPAWDKKRGGVLDDAQIESLIAYLLANLPSEPAPAAPLPTPAN
;
A
#
# COMPACT_ATOMS: atom_id res chain seq x y z
N MET A 1 -54.86 -11.66 -1.32
CA MET A 1 -55.07 -12.61 -0.21
C MET A 1 -54.01 -13.69 -0.29
N PRO A 2 -53.40 -14.08 0.84
CA PRO A 2 -52.14 -14.82 0.90
C PRO A 2 -52.39 -16.33 1.05
N GLU A 3 -51.42 -17.16 0.66
CA GLU A 3 -51.29 -18.48 1.26
C GLU A 3 -49.83 -18.80 1.57
N THR A 4 -49.64 -19.03 2.86
CA THR A 4 -48.45 -19.34 3.63
C THR A 4 -48.12 -20.83 3.56
N ALA A 5 -46.85 -21.23 3.64
CA ALA A 5 -46.38 -22.26 4.58
C ALA A 5 -44.89 -22.64 4.39
N THR A 6 -44.07 -22.11 5.31
CA THR A 6 -43.12 -22.85 6.18
C THR A 6 -42.36 -24.08 5.66
N ALA A 7 -41.02 -23.95 5.55
CA ALA A 7 -40.08 -25.06 5.65
C ALA A 7 -39.35 -25.02 7.01
N ARG A 8 -39.35 -26.17 7.70
CA ARG A 8 -38.92 -26.36 9.09
C ARG A 8 -37.40 -26.53 9.25
N SER A 9 -36.95 -26.02 10.39
CA SER A 9 -35.66 -26.21 11.07
C SER A 9 -35.30 -27.69 11.32
N GLY A 10 -33.99 -28.00 11.27
CA GLY A 10 -33.42 -29.31 11.59
C GLY A 10 -32.02 -29.19 12.21
N ILE A 11 -31.95 -28.71 13.45
CA ILE A 11 -30.76 -28.82 14.32
C ILE A 11 -30.75 -30.22 14.94
N ARG A 12 -29.69 -31.01 14.72
CA ARG A 12 -29.47 -32.30 15.39
C ARG A 12 -28.67 -32.09 16.68
N ALA A 13 -29.31 -32.32 17.82
CA ALA A 13 -28.69 -32.45 19.13
C ALA A 13 -28.29 -33.92 19.40
N LEU A 14 -27.15 -34.13 20.04
CA LEU A 14 -26.64 -35.43 20.51
C LEU A 14 -27.17 -35.75 21.93
N PRO A 15 -27.31 -37.04 22.29
CA PRO A 15 -28.09 -37.48 23.44
C PRO A 15 -27.32 -37.48 24.77
N ALA A 16 -28.06 -37.23 25.84
CA ALA A 16 -27.66 -37.37 27.23
C ALA A 16 -27.71 -38.85 27.68
N MET A 17 -26.68 -39.29 28.42
CA MET A 17 -26.74 -40.53 29.21
C MET A 17 -26.88 -40.20 30.70
N ARG A 18 -27.96 -40.73 31.29
CA ARG A 18 -28.25 -40.77 32.73
C ARG A 18 -27.86 -42.15 33.28
N GLY A 19 -27.22 -42.18 34.44
CA GLY A 19 -27.17 -43.33 35.36
C GLY A 19 -27.09 -42.81 36.81
N ARG A 20 -28.22 -42.70 37.52
CA ARG A 20 -28.69 -43.61 38.60
C ARG A 20 -27.66 -43.77 39.74
N LEU A 21 -27.80 -42.99 40.82
CA LEU A 21 -28.48 -43.31 42.10
C LEU A 21 -27.87 -44.54 42.82
N ALA A 22 -27.23 -44.35 43.98
CA ALA A 22 -27.91 -44.42 45.27
C ALA A 22 -26.94 -44.34 46.49
N PHE A 23 -27.57 -44.06 47.63
CA PHE A 23 -27.18 -44.29 49.03
C PHE A 23 -26.47 -43.18 49.84
N ARG A 24 -27.27 -42.68 50.81
CA ARG A 24 -27.01 -41.70 51.87
C ARG A 24 -26.13 -42.31 52.96
N TRP A 25 -25.24 -41.52 53.55
CA TRP A 25 -24.96 -41.54 54.99
C TRP A 25 -24.59 -40.12 55.46
N ILE A 26 -25.15 -39.76 56.61
CA ILE A 26 -24.99 -38.48 57.32
C ILE A 26 -23.63 -38.47 58.02
N ALA A 27 -22.88 -37.37 57.92
CA ALA A 27 -21.93 -36.96 58.97
C ALA A 27 -21.66 -35.45 58.87
N VAL A 28 -22.04 -34.73 59.93
CA VAL A 28 -21.65 -33.35 60.20
C VAL A 28 -20.16 -33.38 60.57
N ILE A 29 -19.30 -32.71 59.80
CA ILE A 29 -17.92 -32.44 60.21
C ILE A 29 -17.63 -30.96 60.00
N SER A 30 -17.33 -30.32 61.13
CA SER A 30 -16.95 -28.94 61.32
C SER A 30 -15.81 -28.49 60.42
N ALA A 31 -15.90 -27.23 59.98
CA ALA A 31 -14.86 -26.52 59.27
C ALA A 31 -13.55 -26.43 60.08
N VAL A 32 -12.46 -26.92 59.48
CA VAL A 32 -11.10 -26.47 59.77
C VAL A 32 -10.44 -26.20 58.43
N LEU A 33 -10.44 -24.93 58.01
CA LEU A 33 -9.66 -24.44 56.88
C LEU A 33 -8.19 -24.38 57.30
N ALA A 34 -7.47 -25.48 57.06
CA ALA A 34 -6.01 -25.49 57.10
C ALA A 34 -5.49 -24.91 55.78
N SER A 35 -4.89 -23.73 55.84
CA SER A 35 -4.22 -23.04 54.74
C SER A 35 -3.02 -23.86 54.25
N LEU A 36 -3.18 -24.58 53.15
CA LEU A 36 -2.05 -25.20 52.47
C LEU A 36 -1.24 -24.13 51.72
N PRO A 37 0.09 -24.06 51.86
CA PRO A 37 0.92 -23.16 51.07
C PRO A 37 0.93 -23.59 49.60
N MET A 38 0.71 -22.63 48.70
CA MET A 38 0.80 -22.84 47.25
C MET A 38 2.22 -23.26 46.85
N PRO A 39 2.38 -24.15 45.85
CA PRO A 39 3.69 -24.47 45.31
C PRO A 39 4.29 -23.24 44.63
N THR A 40 5.45 -22.79 45.12
CA THR A 40 6.25 -21.72 44.53
C THR A 40 6.65 -22.13 43.11
N ARG A 41 6.10 -21.46 42.10
CA ARG A 41 6.52 -21.63 40.71
C ARG A 41 7.94 -21.09 40.60
N ALA A 42 8.92 -21.96 40.40
CA ALA A 42 10.29 -21.56 40.10
C ALA A 42 10.29 -20.67 38.84
N ALA A 43 10.82 -19.46 38.97
CA ALA A 43 11.05 -18.57 37.85
C ALA A 43 12.10 -19.21 36.94
N VAL A 44 11.71 -19.56 35.71
CA VAL A 44 12.66 -19.85 34.63
C VAL A 44 13.44 -18.55 34.40
N PRO A 45 14.79 -18.55 34.41
CA PRO A 45 15.54 -17.36 34.04
C PRO A 45 15.20 -17.06 32.58
N GLY A 46 14.47 -15.98 32.36
CA GLY A 46 14.29 -15.41 31.03
C GLY A 46 15.68 -15.08 30.51
N GLN A 47 16.04 -15.65 29.36
CA GLN A 47 17.20 -15.21 28.61
C GLN A 47 17.02 -13.71 28.34
N MET A 48 17.79 -12.90 29.05
CA MET A 48 17.96 -11.49 28.75
C MET A 48 18.65 -11.44 27.39
N GLN A 49 17.86 -11.31 26.32
CA GLN A 49 18.41 -10.98 25.01
C GLN A 49 19.11 -9.63 25.19
N SER A 50 20.43 -9.67 25.10
CA SER A 50 21.29 -8.49 25.07
C SER A 50 20.87 -7.64 23.88
N VAL A 51 20.15 -6.55 24.15
CA VAL A 51 20.00 -5.46 23.18
C VAL A 51 21.40 -4.90 22.99
N THR A 52 22.02 -5.18 21.85
CA THR A 52 23.25 -4.50 21.46
C THR A 52 22.97 -3.00 21.53
N ALA A 53 23.73 -2.28 22.36
CA ALA A 53 23.58 -0.82 22.47
C ALA A 53 23.70 -0.21 21.07
N ALA A 54 22.70 0.58 20.66
CA ALA A 54 22.68 1.22 19.35
C ALA A 54 23.95 2.08 19.19
N ALA A 55 24.80 1.75 18.21
CA ALA A 55 26.05 2.48 17.98
C ALA A 55 25.81 3.90 17.45
N LEU A 56 24.68 4.12 16.80
CA LEU A 56 24.20 5.44 16.39
C LEU A 56 23.07 5.87 17.33
N ALA A 57 23.27 6.99 18.01
CA ALA A 57 22.23 7.66 18.79
C ALA A 57 21.48 8.64 17.89
N TRP A 58 20.20 8.41 17.67
CA TRP A 58 19.33 9.26 16.86
C TRP A 58 18.61 10.29 17.73
N GLU A 59 18.43 11.51 17.22
CA GLU A 59 17.64 12.54 17.94
C GLU A 59 16.19 12.11 18.11
N THR A 60 15.64 11.46 17.09
CA THR A 60 14.34 10.79 17.10
C THR A 60 14.35 9.64 16.13
N LEU A 61 13.61 8.58 16.44
CA LEU A 61 13.36 7.46 15.53
C LEU A 61 12.07 7.67 14.73
N GLU A 62 11.26 8.67 15.08
CA GLU A 62 9.97 8.96 14.45
C GLU A 62 9.82 10.45 14.13
N GLN A 63 9.31 10.78 12.96
CA GLN A 63 8.95 12.17 12.59
C GLN A 63 7.58 12.23 11.92
N SER A 64 6.86 13.33 12.15
CA SER A 64 5.54 13.58 11.58
C SER A 64 5.54 14.83 10.70
N TYR A 65 4.79 14.80 9.61
CA TYR A 65 4.62 15.92 8.68
C TYR A 65 3.16 16.08 8.24
N ASP A 66 2.59 17.26 8.46
CA ASP A 66 1.28 17.64 7.93
C ASP A 66 1.44 18.34 6.58
N ALA A 67 1.09 17.64 5.50
CA ALA A 67 1.22 18.20 4.16
C ALA A 67 0.14 19.24 3.87
N LYS A 68 0.47 20.25 3.07
CA LYS A 68 -0.51 21.23 2.60
C LYS A 68 -1.22 20.75 1.33
N PRO A 69 -2.44 21.23 1.04
CA PRO A 69 -3.10 20.94 -0.22
C PRO A 69 -2.21 21.28 -1.42
N GLY A 70 -1.99 20.30 -2.30
CA GLY A 70 -1.17 20.46 -3.51
C GLY A 70 0.32 20.17 -3.33
N GLU A 71 0.82 19.94 -2.12
CA GLU A 71 2.21 19.50 -1.93
C GLU A 71 2.42 18.10 -2.53
N THR A 72 3.51 17.96 -3.29
CA THR A 72 3.85 16.72 -3.99
C THR A 72 4.86 15.86 -3.25
N THR A 73 5.56 16.41 -2.26
CA THR A 73 6.67 15.78 -1.54
C THR A 73 6.70 16.22 -0.08
N ALA A 74 6.97 15.29 0.83
CA ALA A 74 7.36 15.58 2.22
C ALA A 74 8.83 15.22 2.41
N GLU A 75 9.60 16.11 3.03
CA GLU A 75 11.02 15.87 3.34
C GLU A 75 11.23 15.75 4.86
N PHE A 76 12.05 14.77 5.25
CA PHE A 76 12.44 14.49 6.62
C PHE A 76 13.97 14.49 6.74
N SER A 77 14.47 14.88 7.90
CA SER A 77 15.90 14.89 8.21
C SER A 77 16.12 14.29 9.59
N PHE A 78 16.69 13.09 9.64
CA PHE A 78 17.02 12.40 10.88
C PHE A 78 18.48 12.66 11.25
N ALA A 79 18.70 13.43 12.31
CA ALA A 79 20.04 13.66 12.84
C ALA A 79 20.43 12.52 13.79
N PHE A 80 21.70 12.11 13.70
CA PHE A 80 22.25 11.05 14.55
C PHE A 80 23.73 11.29 14.86
N ARG A 81 24.23 10.62 15.88
CA ARG A 81 25.61 10.67 16.34
C ARG A 81 26.16 9.28 16.59
N ASN A 82 27.37 9.00 16.11
CA ASN A 82 28.08 7.78 16.53
C ASN A 82 28.52 7.91 17.99
N VAL A 83 27.96 7.06 18.85
CA VAL A 83 28.25 7.01 20.29
C VAL A 83 29.14 5.82 20.66
N SER A 84 29.52 5.00 19.68
CA SER A 84 30.50 3.93 19.86
C SER A 84 31.94 4.46 19.80
N ASP A 85 32.88 3.61 20.20
CA ASP A 85 34.33 3.84 20.13
C ASP A 85 34.94 3.44 18.77
N ALA A 86 34.15 2.88 17.87
CA ALA A 86 34.56 2.44 16.54
C ALA A 86 33.86 3.23 15.42
N PRO A 87 34.46 3.36 14.23
CA PRO A 87 33.76 3.90 13.06
C PRO A 87 32.55 3.02 12.69
N VAL A 88 31.40 3.65 12.44
CA VAL A 88 30.18 2.97 11.97
C VAL A 88 29.97 3.32 10.50
N GLU A 89 29.80 2.32 9.65
CA GLU A 89 29.49 2.52 8.24
C GLU A 89 27.99 2.29 8.00
N VAL A 90 27.35 3.21 7.29
CA VAL A 90 26.01 3.03 6.72
C VAL A 90 26.18 2.33 5.37
N ARG A 91 25.73 1.07 5.29
CA ARG A 91 25.90 0.22 4.10
C ARG A 91 24.75 0.36 3.12
N GLY A 92 23.55 0.61 3.63
CA GLY A 92 22.36 0.72 2.79
C GLY A 92 21.16 1.29 3.51
N ILE A 93 20.18 1.72 2.72
CA ILE A 93 18.89 2.18 3.19
C ILE A 93 17.82 1.43 2.40
N SER A 94 16.86 0.82 3.10
CA SER A 94 15.71 0.17 2.48
C SER A 94 14.40 0.75 3.02
N THR A 95 13.35 0.77 2.20
CA THR A 95 12.08 1.43 2.53
C THR A 95 10.90 0.49 2.25
N SER A 96 9.80 0.67 2.99
CA SER A 96 8.59 -0.18 2.83
C SER A 96 7.79 0.08 1.55
N CYS A 97 8.08 1.13 0.78
CA CYS A 97 7.45 1.38 -0.51
C CYS A 97 8.37 2.15 -1.44
N ARG A 98 8.13 2.01 -2.75
CA ARG A 98 8.72 2.87 -3.80
C ARG A 98 8.42 4.37 -3.62
N CYS A 99 7.48 4.72 -2.75
CA CYS A 99 7.06 6.10 -2.49
C CYS A 99 7.91 6.83 -1.45
N THR A 100 8.82 6.12 -0.79
CA THR A 100 9.73 6.68 0.21
C THR A 100 11.14 6.37 -0.25
N ALA A 101 11.98 7.40 -0.34
CA ALA A 101 13.37 7.29 -0.73
C ALA A 101 14.25 7.82 0.40
N GLY A 102 15.11 6.96 0.94
CA GLY A 102 16.25 7.40 1.74
C GLY A 102 17.36 7.87 0.82
N ILE A 103 17.87 9.08 1.05
CA ILE A 103 18.92 9.65 0.22
C ILE A 103 20.27 9.16 0.71
N MET A 104 20.83 8.19 -0.02
CA MET A 104 22.17 7.67 0.24
C MET A 104 23.23 8.71 -0.11
N ARG A 105 24.27 8.82 0.72
CA ARG A 105 25.44 9.67 0.45
C ARG A 105 26.49 8.93 -0.38
N ALA A 106 27.55 9.64 -0.76
CA ALA A 106 28.72 9.05 -1.40
C ALA A 106 29.28 7.93 -0.52
N GLN A 107 29.47 6.75 -1.12
CA GLN A 107 30.03 5.59 -0.44
C GLN A 107 31.57 5.61 -0.47
N PRO A 108 32.24 5.13 0.59
CA PRO A 108 31.66 4.58 1.82
C PRO A 108 31.16 5.69 2.77
N TRP A 109 29.98 5.51 3.37
CA TRP A 109 29.41 6.48 4.31
C TRP A 109 29.79 6.11 5.75
N ILE A 110 31.00 6.52 6.15
CA ILE A 110 31.61 6.19 7.44
C ILE A 110 31.45 7.34 8.42
N ILE A 111 31.01 7.03 9.63
CA ILE A 111 30.77 7.96 10.73
C ILE A 111 31.80 7.68 11.81
N ALA A 112 32.75 8.60 12.01
CA ALA A 112 33.78 8.47 13.02
C ALA A 112 33.19 8.48 14.45
N PRO A 113 33.87 7.88 15.45
CA PRO A 113 33.48 7.96 16.85
C PRO A 113 33.20 9.41 17.28
N GLY A 114 32.02 9.66 17.83
CA GLY A 114 31.59 10.98 18.28
C GLY A 114 31.18 11.96 17.18
N ALA A 115 31.26 11.59 15.89
CA ALA A 115 30.78 12.42 14.79
C ALA A 115 29.24 12.34 14.68
N SER A 116 28.64 13.42 14.21
CA SER A 116 27.21 13.50 13.91
C SER A 116 26.99 13.66 12.41
N ASP A 117 25.86 13.16 11.92
CA ASP A 117 25.44 13.36 10.55
C ASP A 117 23.90 13.30 10.43
N THR A 118 23.38 13.49 9.22
CA THR A 118 21.94 13.48 8.94
C THR A 118 21.55 12.52 7.82
N LEU A 119 20.40 11.87 7.97
CA LEU A 119 19.77 11.09 6.91
C LEU A 119 18.55 11.86 6.37
N ARG A 120 18.58 12.20 5.07
CA ARG A 120 17.43 12.78 4.38
C ARG A 120 16.52 11.68 3.86
N VAL A 121 15.22 11.81 4.10
CA VAL A 121 14.18 10.92 3.58
C VAL A 121 13.14 11.76 2.85
N ILE A 122 12.80 11.36 1.62
CA ILE A 122 11.78 12.03 0.82
C ILE A 122 10.61 11.07 0.62
N VAL A 123 9.40 11.53 0.89
CA VAL A 123 8.16 10.80 0.62
C VAL A 123 7.41 11.49 -0.52
N ASP A 124 7.14 10.74 -1.58
CA ASP A 124 6.29 11.16 -2.70
C ASP A 124 4.82 11.10 -2.27
N LEU A 125 4.19 12.28 -2.22
CA LEU A 125 2.80 12.45 -1.81
C LEU A 125 1.83 12.39 -2.98
N ARG A 126 2.34 12.33 -4.22
CA ARG A 126 1.50 12.19 -5.41
C ARG A 126 0.67 10.91 -5.28
N SER A 127 -0.64 11.07 -5.44
CA SER A 127 -1.63 10.00 -5.27
C SER A 127 -1.78 9.44 -3.84
N ARG A 128 -1.24 10.10 -2.80
CA ARG A 128 -1.44 9.73 -1.39
C ARG A 128 -2.46 10.63 -0.72
N ARG A 129 -3.29 10.11 0.18
CA ARG A 129 -4.30 10.86 0.94
C ARG A 129 -4.46 10.24 2.32
N GLY A 130 -4.83 11.04 3.31
CA GLY A 130 -5.00 10.59 4.69
C GLY A 130 -3.66 10.33 5.39
N ALA A 131 -3.73 9.59 6.51
CA ALA A 131 -2.56 9.23 7.30
C ALA A 131 -1.73 8.16 6.59
N LEU A 132 -0.43 8.37 6.51
CA LEU A 132 0.55 7.48 5.93
C LEU A 132 1.66 7.24 6.94
N THR A 133 1.89 6.00 7.34
CA THR A 133 3.09 5.61 8.10
C THR A 133 4.01 4.81 7.19
N LYS A 134 5.29 5.16 7.17
CA LYS A 134 6.34 4.45 6.42
C LYS A 134 7.52 4.12 7.29
N THR A 135 8.18 3.04 6.91
CA THR A 135 9.37 2.51 7.57
C THR A 135 10.59 2.71 6.68
N VAL A 136 11.69 3.10 7.30
CA VAL A 136 13.01 3.24 6.69
C VAL A 136 13.99 2.44 7.53
N TYR A 137 14.56 1.39 6.93
CA TYR A 137 15.59 0.57 7.56
C TYR A 137 16.95 1.08 7.14
N VAL A 138 17.82 1.33 8.11
CA VAL A 138 19.19 1.79 7.91
C VAL A 138 20.12 0.64 8.29
N ASP A 139 20.76 0.02 7.30
CA ASP A 139 21.72 -1.06 7.52
C ASP A 139 23.11 -0.48 7.82
N THR A 140 23.67 -0.85 8.97
CA THR A 140 25.00 -0.40 9.39
C THR A 140 25.90 -1.56 9.81
N THR A 141 27.20 -1.29 9.96
CA THR A 141 28.14 -2.27 10.53
C THR A 141 27.82 -2.65 11.98
N ALA A 142 27.03 -1.85 12.69
CA ALA A 142 26.60 -2.08 14.06
C ALA A 142 25.20 -2.71 14.20
N GLY A 143 24.51 -2.97 13.08
CA GLY A 143 23.15 -3.50 13.07
C GLY A 143 22.21 -2.67 12.19
N GLU A 144 20.94 -3.08 12.16
CA GLU A 144 19.88 -2.38 11.44
C GLU A 144 19.11 -1.46 12.40
N GLU A 145 18.88 -0.23 11.98
CA GLU A 145 18.01 0.72 12.68
C GLU A 145 16.70 0.92 11.91
N LEU A 146 15.58 1.00 12.63
CA LEU A 146 14.26 1.29 12.06
C LEU A 146 13.82 2.72 12.40
N LEU A 147 13.58 3.52 11.35
CA LEU A 147 13.00 4.86 11.47
C LEU A 147 11.56 4.87 10.91
N LEU A 148 10.67 5.63 11.55
CA LEU A 148 9.29 5.84 11.11
C LEU A 148 9.08 7.27 10.64
N VAL A 149 8.38 7.40 9.51
CA VAL A 149 7.85 8.69 9.05
C VAL A 149 6.34 8.63 8.96
N HIS A 150 5.68 9.59 9.58
CA HIS A 150 4.24 9.79 9.55
C HIS A 150 3.93 11.01 8.68
N VAL A 151 3.08 10.85 7.68
CA VAL A 151 2.60 11.96 6.86
C VAL A 151 1.09 12.01 6.92
N GLN A 152 0.55 13.17 7.26
CA GLN A 152 -0.88 13.43 7.11
C GLN A 152 -1.08 14.23 5.81
N VAL A 153 -1.69 13.59 4.80
CA VAL A 153 -2.02 14.27 3.54
C VAL A 153 -3.49 14.69 3.55
N PRO A 154 -3.82 15.97 3.34
CA PRO A 154 -5.19 16.46 3.44
C PRO A 154 -6.09 15.73 2.44
N THR A 155 -7.19 15.19 2.98
CA THR A 155 -8.27 14.62 2.16
C THR A 155 -9.18 15.75 1.70
N PRO A 156 -9.43 15.88 0.38
CA PRO A 156 -10.42 16.84 -0.11
C PRO A 156 -11.77 16.61 0.58
N PRO A 157 -12.53 17.67 0.94
CA PRO A 157 -13.88 17.53 1.46
C PRO A 157 -14.74 16.65 0.55
N ALA A 158 -15.64 15.85 1.12
CA ALA A 158 -16.48 14.91 0.36
C ALA A 158 -17.24 15.60 -0.79
N ILE A 159 -17.76 16.80 -0.55
CA ILE A 159 -18.44 17.64 -1.56
C ILE A 159 -17.51 17.94 -2.74
N GLN A 160 -16.24 18.27 -2.48
CA GLN A 160 -15.29 18.58 -3.53
C GLN A 160 -14.92 17.33 -4.33
N ARG A 161 -14.83 16.16 -3.69
CA ARG A 161 -14.64 14.90 -4.40
C ARG A 161 -15.80 14.60 -5.33
N GLU A 162 -17.03 14.73 -4.84
CA GLU A 162 -18.23 14.50 -5.64
C GLU A 162 -18.33 15.47 -6.82
N MET A 163 -18.07 16.76 -6.58
CA MET A 163 -18.02 17.77 -7.63
C MET A 163 -16.93 17.46 -8.69
N ASN A 164 -15.72 17.08 -8.26
CA ASN A 164 -14.65 16.68 -9.18
C ASN A 164 -15.05 15.46 -10.02
N MET A 165 -15.78 14.50 -9.44
CA MET A 165 -16.29 13.34 -10.18
C MET A 165 -17.38 13.74 -11.19
N MET A 166 -18.30 14.64 -10.82
CA MET A 166 -19.32 15.16 -11.74
C MET A 166 -18.68 15.89 -12.93
N VAL A 167 -17.67 16.73 -12.68
CA VAL A 167 -16.93 17.43 -13.74
C VAL A 167 -16.24 16.42 -14.67
N ALA A 168 -15.56 15.42 -14.10
CA ALA A 168 -14.86 14.41 -14.89
C ALA A 168 -15.81 13.50 -15.69
N GLN A 169 -17.03 13.27 -15.20
CA GLN A 169 -18.08 12.56 -15.94
C GLN A 169 -18.67 13.40 -17.07
N ALA A 170 -18.87 14.70 -16.85
CA ALA A 170 -19.41 15.62 -17.85
C ALA A 170 -18.40 15.90 -18.98
N ASP A 171 -17.14 16.09 -18.63
CA ASP A 171 -16.04 16.26 -19.57
C ASP A 171 -14.79 15.51 -19.08
N ARG A 172 -14.58 14.30 -19.63
CA ARG A 172 -13.41 13.49 -19.33
C ARG A 172 -12.08 14.20 -19.64
N GLN A 173 -12.08 15.20 -20.53
CA GLN A 173 -10.90 16.00 -20.86
C GLN A 173 -10.62 17.12 -19.85
N ALA A 174 -11.56 17.45 -18.96
CA ALA A 174 -11.39 18.53 -17.99
C ALA A 174 -10.17 18.32 -17.08
N VAL A 175 -9.85 17.06 -16.75
CA VAL A 175 -8.71 16.68 -15.91
C VAL A 175 -7.35 17.09 -16.53
N LEU A 176 -7.31 17.32 -17.84
CA LEU A 176 -6.10 17.73 -18.57
C LEU A 176 -5.98 19.26 -18.71
N ARG A 177 -6.85 20.05 -18.07
CA ARG A 177 -6.90 21.52 -18.19
C ARG A 177 -6.93 22.21 -16.82
N GLY A 178 -6.67 23.52 -16.82
CA GLY A 178 -6.71 24.37 -15.61
C GLY A 178 -5.76 23.89 -14.51
N ASP A 179 -6.18 24.02 -13.26
CA ASP A 179 -5.37 23.66 -12.09
C ASP A 179 -5.00 22.16 -12.02
N CYS A 180 -5.74 21.31 -12.73
CA CYS A 180 -5.49 19.88 -12.80
C CYS A 180 -4.23 19.51 -13.60
N VAL A 181 -3.74 20.41 -14.47
CA VAL A 181 -2.56 20.22 -15.34
C VAL A 181 -1.31 19.85 -14.53
N SER A 182 -1.11 20.51 -13.39
CA SER A 182 0.06 20.31 -12.52
C SER A 182 0.31 18.85 -12.16
N CYS A 183 -0.77 18.08 -12.01
CA CYS A 183 -0.73 16.69 -11.58
C CYS A 183 -1.05 15.69 -12.70
N HIS A 184 -1.89 16.05 -13.67
CA HIS A 184 -2.34 15.11 -14.71
C HIS A 184 -1.64 15.26 -16.07
N VAL A 185 -0.93 16.38 -16.27
CA VAL A 185 -0.29 16.72 -17.55
C VAL A 185 1.20 16.91 -17.38
N THR A 186 1.62 17.78 -16.46
CA THR A 186 3.03 18.13 -16.24
C THR A 186 3.91 16.89 -16.03
N PRO A 187 3.50 15.85 -15.28
CA PRO A 187 4.34 14.67 -15.11
C PRO A 187 4.64 13.91 -16.41
N ALA A 188 3.82 14.02 -17.46
CA ALA A 188 4.04 13.36 -18.74
C ALA A 188 5.07 14.10 -19.64
N ALA A 189 5.41 15.35 -19.32
CA ALA A 189 6.26 16.17 -20.17
C ALA A 189 7.64 15.52 -20.41
N GLY A 190 8.00 15.34 -21.67
CA GLY A 190 9.30 14.77 -22.08
C GLY A 190 9.47 13.26 -21.81
N ARG A 191 8.49 12.59 -21.20
CA ARG A 191 8.58 11.16 -20.89
C ARG A 191 8.11 10.29 -22.06
N MET A 192 8.70 9.11 -22.16
CA MET A 192 8.43 8.11 -23.20
C MET A 192 8.15 6.73 -22.58
N GLY A 193 7.48 5.85 -23.31
CA GLY A 193 7.32 4.43 -22.97
C GLY A 193 6.90 4.16 -21.53
N GLY A 194 7.69 3.35 -20.81
CA GLY A 194 7.40 2.97 -19.44
C GLY A 194 7.44 4.13 -18.43
N GLU A 195 8.30 5.13 -18.63
CA GLU A 195 8.33 6.31 -17.76
C GLU A 195 7.05 7.14 -17.92
N LEU A 196 6.55 7.24 -19.15
CA LEU A 196 5.28 7.90 -19.43
C LEU A 196 4.11 7.14 -18.81
N PHE A 197 4.10 5.81 -18.95
CA PHE A 197 3.09 4.96 -18.32
C PHE A 197 3.06 5.16 -16.80
N GLN A 198 4.22 5.14 -16.15
CA GLN A 198 4.32 5.33 -14.69
C GLN A 198 3.86 6.73 -14.26
N ALA A 199 4.13 7.75 -15.06
CA ALA A 199 3.82 9.13 -14.70
C ALA A 199 2.31 9.44 -14.72
N VAL A 200 1.57 8.95 -15.73
CA VAL A 200 0.16 9.38 -15.92
C VAL A 200 -0.85 8.27 -16.17
N CYS A 201 -0.43 7.05 -16.52
CA CYS A 201 -1.36 5.93 -16.74
C CYS A 201 -1.49 5.04 -15.49
N GLN A 202 -0.39 4.83 -14.77
CA GLN A 202 -0.33 3.96 -13.59
C GLN A 202 -1.22 4.46 -12.45
N VAL A 203 -1.45 5.78 -12.34
CA VAL A 203 -2.30 6.37 -11.29
C VAL A 203 -3.69 5.76 -11.24
N CYS A 204 -4.25 5.37 -12.39
CA CYS A 204 -5.52 4.65 -12.47
C CYS A 204 -5.29 3.14 -12.63
N HIS A 205 -4.44 2.73 -13.58
CA HIS A 205 -4.33 1.34 -14.00
C HIS A 205 -3.41 0.46 -13.14
N GLY A 206 -2.62 1.05 -12.26
CA GLY A 206 -1.65 0.36 -11.40
C GLY A 206 -1.81 0.64 -9.91
N ALA A 207 -2.95 1.19 -9.49
CA ALA A 207 -3.28 1.38 -8.08
C ALA A 207 -3.69 0.05 -7.43
N GLU A 208 -3.16 -0.24 -6.23
CA GLU A 208 -3.48 -1.43 -5.45
C GLU A 208 -4.98 -1.47 -5.08
N HIS A 209 -5.54 -0.32 -4.68
CA HIS A 209 -6.96 -0.12 -4.44
C HIS A 209 -7.61 0.69 -5.57
N ARG A 210 -7.58 0.16 -6.79
CA ARG A 210 -8.23 0.78 -7.97
C ARG A 210 -9.75 0.77 -7.85
N ALA A 211 -10.42 1.74 -8.49
CA ALA A 211 -11.87 1.70 -8.65
C ALA A 211 -12.28 0.54 -9.56
N SER A 212 -13.40 -0.11 -9.28
CA SER A 212 -13.89 -1.30 -10.03
C SER A 212 -14.09 -1.05 -11.52
N MET A 213 -14.40 0.18 -11.91
CA MET A 213 -14.56 0.60 -13.31
C MET A 213 -13.23 0.71 -14.08
N VAL A 214 -12.09 0.75 -13.40
CA VAL A 214 -10.77 0.87 -14.04
C VAL A 214 -10.21 -0.53 -14.33
N PRO A 215 -9.94 -0.87 -15.61
CA PRO A 215 -9.40 -2.18 -15.95
C PRO A 215 -8.02 -2.42 -15.36
N ASP A 216 -7.79 -3.64 -14.86
CA ASP A 216 -6.47 -4.14 -14.52
C ASP A 216 -5.72 -4.52 -15.79
N LEU A 217 -4.72 -3.72 -16.15
CA LEU A 217 -3.99 -3.97 -17.38
C LEU A 217 -3.08 -5.21 -17.29
N LYS A 218 -2.74 -5.66 -16.08
CA LYS A 218 -1.91 -6.85 -15.86
C LYS A 218 -2.70 -8.16 -15.88
N ALA A 219 -4.03 -8.09 -15.72
CA ALA A 219 -4.87 -9.26 -15.88
C ALA A 219 -4.93 -9.69 -17.36
N PRO A 220 -5.14 -10.99 -17.65
CA PRO A 220 -5.47 -11.45 -18.98
C PRO A 220 -6.69 -10.70 -19.51
N PRO A 221 -6.62 -10.12 -20.72
CA PRO A 221 -7.74 -9.36 -21.26
C PRO A 221 -8.87 -10.29 -21.71
N THR A 222 -10.05 -9.72 -21.90
CA THR A 222 -11.17 -10.42 -22.54
C THR A 222 -11.14 -10.31 -24.07
N VAL A 223 -10.41 -9.33 -24.59
CA VAL A 223 -10.24 -9.07 -26.03
C VAL A 223 -8.75 -8.90 -26.34
N ARG A 224 -8.34 -9.21 -27.56
CA ARG A 224 -6.95 -9.05 -27.99
C ARG A 224 -6.54 -7.57 -27.89
N ARG A 225 -5.37 -7.31 -27.29
CA ARG A 225 -4.80 -5.97 -27.09
C ARG A 225 -3.57 -5.76 -27.96
N ASP A 226 -3.78 -5.61 -29.26
CA ASP A 226 -2.73 -5.32 -30.23
C ASP A 226 -2.46 -3.81 -30.38
N GLY A 227 -1.59 -3.43 -31.33
CA GLY A 227 -1.23 -2.02 -31.54
C GLY A 227 -2.43 -1.14 -31.90
N ALA A 228 -3.38 -1.66 -32.67
CA ALA A 228 -4.59 -0.92 -33.04
C ALA A 228 -5.50 -0.70 -31.83
N TYR A 229 -5.67 -1.73 -31.00
CA TYR A 229 -6.39 -1.62 -29.73
C TYR A 229 -5.82 -0.51 -28.84
N TRP A 230 -4.50 -0.50 -28.61
CA TRP A 230 -3.89 0.53 -27.77
C TRP A 230 -3.95 1.92 -28.40
N ASN A 231 -3.76 2.01 -29.72
CA ASN A 231 -3.85 3.27 -30.45
C ASN A 231 -5.23 3.92 -30.31
N GLU A 232 -6.29 3.13 -30.48
CA GLU A 232 -7.68 3.57 -30.32
C GLU A 232 -7.91 4.16 -28.91
N TRP A 233 -7.67 3.38 -27.86
CA TRP A 233 -8.00 3.80 -26.50
C TRP A 233 -7.10 4.92 -25.98
N ILE A 234 -5.81 4.94 -26.34
CA ILE A 234 -4.90 6.00 -25.88
C ILE A 234 -5.24 7.31 -26.61
N ARG A 235 -5.46 7.27 -27.93
CA ARG A 235 -5.69 8.50 -28.69
C ARG A 235 -7.07 9.09 -28.44
N ASN A 236 -8.11 8.26 -28.43
CA ASN A 236 -9.51 8.71 -28.34
C ASN A 236 -10.05 8.74 -26.90
N GLY A 237 -9.36 8.09 -25.96
CA GLY A 237 -9.92 7.80 -24.66
C GLY A 237 -11.08 6.82 -24.78
N LYS A 238 -11.93 6.75 -23.76
CA LYS A 238 -13.13 5.91 -23.80
C LYS A 238 -14.37 6.70 -23.42
N GLU A 239 -15.25 6.89 -24.41
CA GLU A 239 -16.53 7.57 -24.23
C GLU A 239 -17.40 6.87 -23.17
N GLY A 240 -18.17 7.65 -22.41
CA GLY A 240 -18.96 7.15 -21.28
C GLY A 240 -18.13 6.72 -20.07
N THR A 241 -16.81 6.98 -20.07
CA THR A 241 -15.92 6.69 -18.94
C THR A 241 -15.04 7.90 -18.60
N LEU A 242 -14.30 7.78 -17.50
CA LEU A 242 -13.36 8.80 -17.03
C LEU A 242 -12.02 8.80 -17.77
N MET A 243 -11.81 7.91 -18.77
CA MET A 243 -10.54 7.83 -19.48
C MET A 243 -10.45 8.94 -20.56
N PRO A 244 -9.59 9.96 -20.38
CA PRO A 244 -9.45 11.05 -21.35
C PRO A 244 -8.82 10.56 -22.65
N ALA A 245 -9.00 11.34 -23.71
CA ALA A 245 -8.22 11.21 -24.94
C ALA A 245 -6.84 11.85 -24.69
N TRP A 246 -5.76 11.12 -24.94
CA TRP A 246 -4.40 11.60 -24.63
C TRP A 246 -3.71 12.26 -25.82
N ASP A 247 -4.22 12.10 -27.04
CA ASP A 247 -3.67 12.73 -28.24
C ASP A 247 -3.93 14.24 -28.24
N LYS A 248 -2.87 15.04 -28.47
CA LYS A 248 -2.97 16.50 -28.65
C LYS A 248 -4.04 16.90 -29.66
N LYS A 249 -4.24 16.12 -30.73
CA LYS A 249 -5.26 16.37 -31.77
C LYS A 249 -6.70 16.22 -31.27
N ARG A 250 -6.89 15.65 -30.07
CA ARG A 250 -8.20 15.35 -29.45
C ARG A 250 -8.36 16.01 -28.08
N GLY A 251 -7.54 17.04 -27.80
CA GLY A 251 -7.56 17.76 -26.52
C GLY A 251 -6.75 17.10 -25.41
N GLY A 252 -5.94 16.09 -25.74
CA GLY A 252 -4.95 15.49 -24.86
C GLY A 252 -3.62 16.24 -24.88
N VAL A 253 -2.57 15.60 -24.36
CA VAL A 253 -1.27 16.24 -24.08
C VAL A 253 -0.06 15.51 -24.66
N LEU A 254 -0.27 14.33 -25.25
CA LEU A 254 0.77 13.51 -25.85
C LEU A 254 0.81 13.73 -27.38
N ASP A 255 2.03 13.85 -27.91
CA ASP A 255 2.25 13.80 -29.36
C ASP A 255 2.37 12.37 -29.88
N ASP A 256 2.48 12.24 -31.21
CA ASP A 256 2.53 10.96 -31.90
C ASP A 256 3.69 10.08 -31.42
N ALA A 257 4.89 10.66 -31.21
CA ALA A 257 6.06 9.92 -30.74
C ALA A 257 5.89 9.39 -29.31
N GLN A 258 5.34 10.21 -28.41
CA GLN A 258 5.00 9.77 -27.06
C GLN A 258 4.02 8.60 -27.07
N ILE A 259 2.96 8.69 -27.88
CA ILE A 259 1.93 7.65 -27.98
C ILE A 259 2.50 6.36 -28.57
N GLU A 260 3.29 6.44 -29.63
CA GLU A 260 3.93 5.26 -30.24
C GLU A 260 4.89 4.57 -29.27
N SER A 261 5.71 5.34 -28.55
CA SER A 261 6.62 4.78 -27.54
C SER A 261 5.86 4.09 -26.41
N LEU A 262 4.72 4.65 -25.99
CA LEU A 262 3.86 4.07 -24.98
C LEU A 262 3.22 2.77 -25.46
N ILE A 263 2.69 2.73 -26.68
CA ILE A 263 2.11 1.51 -27.27
C ILE A 263 3.17 0.40 -27.34
N ALA A 264 4.38 0.72 -27.81
CA ALA A 264 5.48 -0.25 -27.87
C ALA A 264 5.80 -0.83 -26.48
N TYR A 265 5.86 0.02 -25.46
CA TYR A 265 6.03 -0.42 -24.08
C TYR A 265 4.91 -1.35 -23.61
N LEU A 266 3.64 -1.00 -23.86
CA LEU A 266 2.49 -1.80 -23.42
C LEU A 266 2.45 -3.17 -24.09
N LEU A 267 2.73 -3.24 -25.40
CA LEU A 267 2.82 -4.50 -26.13
C LEU A 267 3.92 -5.42 -25.61
N ALA A 268 5.05 -4.85 -25.18
CA ALA A 268 6.17 -5.61 -24.66
C ALA A 268 5.98 -6.07 -23.20
N ASN A 269 5.14 -5.39 -22.42
CA ASN A 269 5.09 -5.57 -20.95
C ASN A 269 3.73 -6.01 -20.38
N LEU A 270 2.67 -6.07 -21.19
CA LEU A 270 1.33 -6.46 -20.74
C LEU A 270 0.77 -7.65 -21.54
N PRO A 271 -0.12 -8.47 -20.95
CA PRO A 271 -0.74 -9.58 -21.67
C PRO A 271 -1.56 -9.10 -22.88
N SER A 272 -1.28 -9.61 -24.08
CA SER A 272 -1.97 -9.19 -25.31
C SER A 272 -3.12 -10.11 -25.71
N GLU A 273 -2.99 -11.42 -25.45
CA GLU A 273 -3.96 -12.42 -25.87
C GLU A 273 -5.04 -12.66 -24.80
N PRO A 274 -6.31 -12.89 -25.21
CA PRO A 274 -7.36 -13.28 -24.28
C PRO A 274 -7.03 -14.57 -23.55
N ALA A 275 -7.54 -14.71 -22.33
CA ALA A 275 -7.49 -16.00 -21.65
C ALA A 275 -8.25 -17.05 -22.51
N PRO A 276 -7.73 -18.29 -22.64
CA PRO A 276 -8.45 -19.35 -23.33
C PRO A 276 -9.82 -19.56 -22.67
N ALA A 277 -10.86 -19.71 -23.47
CA ALA A 277 -12.20 -19.99 -22.97
C ALA A 277 -12.16 -21.26 -22.10
N ALA A 278 -12.78 -21.19 -20.92
CA ALA A 278 -12.93 -22.39 -20.09
C ALA A 278 -13.67 -23.46 -20.90
N PRO A 279 -13.24 -24.74 -20.86
CA PRO A 279 -13.96 -25.81 -21.53
C PRO A 279 -15.40 -25.86 -21.02
N LEU A 280 -16.36 -26.01 -21.94
CA LEU A 280 -17.77 -26.14 -21.58
C LEU A 280 -17.96 -27.30 -20.60
N PRO A 281 -18.81 -27.17 -19.57
CA PRO A 281 -19.13 -28.28 -18.70
C PRO A 281 -19.75 -29.40 -19.54
N THR A 282 -19.19 -30.60 -19.43
CA THR A 282 -19.74 -31.80 -20.07
C THR A 282 -21.17 -31.99 -19.54
N PRO A 283 -22.18 -32.22 -20.40
CA PRO A 283 -23.52 -32.52 -19.92
C PRO A 283 -23.46 -33.77 -19.03
N ALA A 284 -24.08 -33.69 -17.85
CA ALA A 284 -24.24 -34.84 -16.98
C ALA A 284 -25.13 -35.87 -17.69
N ASN A 285 -24.61 -37.07 -17.91
CA ASN A 285 -25.39 -38.24 -18.34
C ASN A 285 -26.31 -38.71 -17.21
#